data_AF-A0A925PFL6-F1
#
_entry.id   AF-A0A925PFL6-F1
#
_cell.length_a   1.000
_cell.length_b   1.000
_cell.length_c   1.000
_cell.angle_alpha   90.00
_cell.angle_beta   90.00
_cell.angle_gamma   90.00
#
_symmetry.space_group_name_H-M   'P 1'
#
loop_
_entity.id
_entity.type
_entity.pdbx_description
1 polymer ?
#
loop_
_entity_poly.entity_id
_entity_poly.type
_entity_poly.pdbx_seq_one_letter_code
_entity_poly.pdbx_strand_id
1 'polypeptide(L)' 'MWNLYIDINFVSKHFFAGYAEPIKDENRQLVGVLIVNVELRIIFDQIARIKIGQTGYVYLVNESGIGVLLEPRRISRS' A
#
# COMPACT_ATOMS: atom_id res chain seq x y z
N MET A 1 3.34 8.97 -20.95
CA MET A 1 3.93 8.49 -19.69
C MET A 1 2.93 8.81 -18.60
N TRP A 2 2.32 7.80 -17.97
CA TRP A 2 1.32 7.98 -16.93
C TRP A 2 2.04 8.07 -15.59
N ASN A 3 1.86 9.16 -14.85
CA ASN A 3 2.44 9.30 -13.51
C ASN A 3 1.46 8.71 -12.51
N LEU A 4 1.70 7.47 -12.12
CA LEU A 4 0.97 6.80 -11.05
C LEU A 4 1.53 7.29 -9.70
N TYR A 5 0.68 7.86 -8.87
CA TYR A 5 1.04 8.20 -7.49
C TYR A 5 0.45 7.16 -6.55
N ILE A 6 1.33 6.45 -5.84
CA ILE A 6 0.96 5.52 -4.77
C ILE A 6 1.36 6.15 -3.45
N ASP A 7 0.39 6.33 -2.56
CA ASP A 7 0.65 6.80 -1.20
C ASP A 7 0.19 5.75 -0.19
N ILE A 8 0.94 5.60 0.91
CA ILE A 8 0.62 4.63 1.96
C ILE A 8 0.25 5.38 3.23
N ASN A 9 -1.01 5.27 3.61
CA ASN A 9 -1.57 5.98 4.75
C ASN A 9 -1.96 5.02 5.87
N PHE A 10 -1.71 5.43 7.12
CA PHE A 10 -2.16 4.74 8.31
C PHE A 10 -3.36 5.48 8.93
N VAL A 11 -4.53 4.87 8.85
CA VAL A 11 -5.78 5.45 9.38
C VAL A 11 -6.44 4.42 10.29
N SER A 12 -6.78 4.81 11.52
CA SER A 12 -7.56 3.99 12.45
C SER A 12 -7.03 2.58 12.72
N LYS A 13 -5.70 2.36 12.68
CA LYS A 13 -5.02 1.03 12.80
C LYS A 13 -5.06 0.16 11.53
N HIS A 14 -5.34 0.75 10.38
CA HIS A 14 -5.33 0.09 9.08
C HIS A 14 -4.34 0.79 8.17
N PHE A 15 -3.59 0.02 7.39
CA PHE A 15 -2.77 0.55 6.31
C PHE A 15 -3.55 0.50 5.01
N PHE A 16 -3.52 1.59 4.26
CA PHE A 16 -4.10 1.69 2.93
C PHE A 16 -3.04 2.11 1.93
N ALA A 17 -3.08 1.54 0.73
CA ALA A 17 -2.41 2.11 -0.43
C ALA A 17 -3.44 2.87 -1.26
N GLY A 18 -3.23 4.18 -1.42
CA GLY A 18 -4.01 5.04 -2.30
C GLY A 18 -3.40 5.05 -3.70
N TYR A 19 -4.21 4.78 -4.71
CA TYR A 19 -3.88 5.00 -6.11
C TYR A 19 -4.54 6.29 -6.55
N ALA A 20 -3.75 7.25 -7.05
CA ALA A 20 -4.23 8.55 -7.47
C ALA A 20 -3.99 8.79 -8.97
N GLU A 21 -5.03 9.26 -9.66
CA GLU A 21 -5.00 9.62 -11.08
C GLU A 21 -5.56 11.04 -11.29
N PRO A 22 -4.85 11.92 -12.02
CA PRO A 22 -5.34 13.27 -12.30
C PRO A 22 -6.48 13.24 -13.30
N ILE A 23 -7.59 13.91 -12.97
CA ILE A 23 -8.68 14.17 -13.90
C ILE A 23 -8.40 15.50 -14.59
N LYS A 24 -8.34 15.48 -15.92
CA LYS A 24 -8.10 16.66 -16.74
C LYS A 24 -9.31 16.96 -17.63
N ASP A 25 -9.59 18.23 -17.85
CA ASP A 25 -10.59 18.66 -18.83
C ASP A 25 -10.10 18.50 -20.27
N GLU A 26 -10.93 18.89 -21.24
CA GLU A 26 -10.61 18.85 -22.68
C GLU A 26 -9.39 19.71 -23.04
N ASN A 27 -9.10 20.73 -22.24
CA ASN A 27 -7.95 21.64 -22.39
C ASN A 27 -6.71 21.14 -21.62
N ARG A 28 -6.74 19.91 -21.11
CA ARG A 28 -5.70 19.27 -20.29
C ARG A 28 -5.42 19.98 -18.96
N GLN A 29 -6.32 20.85 -18.51
CA GLN A 29 -6.21 21.50 -17.20
C GLN A 29 -6.61 20.52 -16.11
N LEU A 30 -5.87 20.52 -15.00
CA LEU A 30 -6.18 19.68 -13.85
C LEU A 30 -7.47 20.20 -13.19
N VAL A 31 -8.50 19.35 -13.14
CA VAL A 31 -9.80 19.69 -12.52
C VAL A 31 -10.09 18.88 -11.26
N GLY A 32 -9.32 17.81 -11.02
CA GLY A 32 -9.44 17.00 -9.81
C GLY A 32 -8.49 15.81 -9.79
N VAL A 33 -8.61 14.98 -8.76
CA VAL A 33 -7.85 13.73 -8.60
C VAL A 33 -8.82 12.63 -8.20
N LEU A 34 -8.81 11.52 -8.94
CA LEU A 34 -9.49 10.28 -8.55
C LEU A 34 -8.57 9.51 -7.62
N ILE A 35 -9.06 9.13 -6.44
CA ILE A 35 -8.30 8.32 -5.47
C ILE A 35 -9.05 7.04 -5.17
N VAL A 36 -8.35 5.90 -5.26
CA VAL A 36 -8.83 4.59 -4.81
C VAL A 36 -7.95 4.10 -3.68
N ASN A 37 -8.53 3.88 -2.50
CA ASN A 37 -7.82 3.32 -1.36
C ASN A 37 -8.02 1.81 -1.28
N VAL A 38 -6.92 1.07 -1.25
CA VAL A 38 -6.91 -0.38 -1.07
C VAL A 38 -6.40 -0.68 0.34
N GLU A 39 -7.22 -1.38 1.13
CA GLU A 39 -6.79 -1.85 2.44
C GLU A 39 -5.70 -2.92 2.30
N LEU A 40 -4.51 -2.64 2.82
CA LEU A 40 -3.35 -3.51 2.60
C LEU A 40 -3.46 -4.85 3.34
N ARG A 41 -4.35 -4.98 4.34
CA ARG A 41 -4.56 -6.25 5.06
C ARG A 41 -4.90 -7.40 4.12
N ILE A 42 -5.72 -7.14 3.10
CA ILE A 42 -6.12 -8.16 2.11
C ILE A 42 -4.89 -8.71 1.37
N ILE A 43 -3.94 -7.83 1.03
CA ILE A 43 -2.70 -8.21 0.36
C ILE A 43 -1.77 -8.94 1.35
N PHE A 44 -1.68 -8.44 2.59
CA PHE A 44 -0.88 -9.08 3.64
C PHE A 44 -1.36 -10.50 3.97
N ASP A 45 -2.67 -10.72 4.09
CA ASP A 45 -3.25 -12.05 4.33
C ASP A 45 -2.94 -13.02 3.18
N GLN A 46 -2.86 -12.51 1.94
CA GLN A 46 -2.47 -13.32 0.79
C GLN A 46 -0.99 -13.72 0.84
N ILE A 47 -0.08 -12.76 1.05
CA ILE A 47 1.36 -13.04 1.03
C ILE A 47 1.82 -13.80 2.28
N ALA A 48 1.15 -13.63 3.43
CA ALA A 48 1.47 -14.36 4.66
C ALA A 48 1.23 -15.87 4.54
N ARG A 49 0.42 -16.31 3.57
CA ARG A 49 0.24 -17.73 3.24
C ARG A 49 1.44 -18.32 2.49
N ILE A 50 2.29 -17.49 1.91
CA ILE A 50 3.50 -17.93 1.21
C ILE A 50 4.61 -18.14 2.24
N LYS A 51 4.98 -19.40 2.47
CA LYS A 51 6.13 -19.77 3.30
C LYS A 51 7.33 -20.11 2.41
N ILE A 52 8.49 -19.53 2.73
CA ILE A 52 9.75 -19.84 2.05
C ILE A 52 10.62 -20.63 3.03
N GLY A 53 10.76 -21.93 2.80
CA GLY A 53 11.45 -22.82 3.74
C GLY A 53 10.76 -22.87 5.11
N GLN A 54 11.54 -22.98 6.19
CA GLN A 54 11.00 -23.10 7.55
C GLN A 54 10.76 -21.75 8.24
N THR A 55 11.52 -20.71 7.89
CA THR A 55 11.53 -19.42 8.61
C THR A 55 11.33 -18.20 7.71
N GLY A 56 11.36 -18.37 6.39
CA GLY A 56 11.22 -17.26 5.44
C GLY A 56 9.78 -16.80 5.28
N TYR A 57 9.61 -15.49 5.07
CA TYR A 57 8.34 -14.82 4.87
C TYR A 57 8.46 -13.76 3.77
N VAL A 58 7.33 -13.41 3.17
CA VAL A 58 7.24 -12.37 2.13
C VAL A 58 6.87 -11.03 2.77
N TYR A 59 7.43 -9.95 2.26
CA TYR A 59 7.12 -8.59 2.66
C TYR A 59 7.05 -7.66 1.44
N LEU A 60 6.38 -6.52 1.60
CA LEU A 60 6.31 -5.47 0.59
C LEU A 60 7.22 -4.31 0.98
N VAL A 61 7.91 -3.76 -0.01
CA VAL A 61 8.82 -2.63 0.15
C VAL A 61 8.52 -1.61 -0.95
N ASN A 62 8.55 -0.33 -0.60
CA ASN A 62 8.45 0.74 -1.59
C ASN A 62 9.82 1.01 -2.25
N GLU A 63 9.84 1.89 -3.25
CA GLU A 63 11.06 2.26 -3.99
C GLU A 63 12.15 2.91 -3.12
N SER A 64 11.79 3.48 -1.97
CA SER A 64 12.73 4.04 -1.00
C SER A 64 13.33 2.99 -0.05
N GLY A 65 13.01 1.71 -0.22
CA GLY A 65 13.47 0.64 0.67
C GLY A 65 12.74 0.60 2.02
N ILE A 66 11.67 1.39 2.19
CA ILE A 66 10.86 1.36 3.41
C ILE A 66 9.90 0.17 3.30
N GLY A 67 10.15 -0.83 4.13
CA GLY A 67 9.28 -1.99 4.26
C GLY A 67 7.95 -1.60 4.89
N VAL A 68 6.84 -1.92 4.22
CA VAL A 68 5.51 -1.85 4.83
C VAL A 68 5.34 -3.14 5.62
N LEU A 69 5.96 -3.18 6.80
CA LEU A 69 5.91 -4.34 7.68
C LEU A 69 4.61 -4.31 8.49
N LEU A 70 3.64 -5.14 8.10
CA LEU A 70 2.72 -5.73 9.06
C LEU A 70 3.32 -7.06 9.51
N GLU A 71 4.24 -7.01 10.47
CA GLU A 71 4.63 -8.21 11.18
C GLU A 71 3.47 -8.64 12.11
N PRO A 72 2.92 -9.87 12.00
CA PRO A 72 1.85 -10.33 12.90
C PRO A 72 2.25 -10.37 14.39
N ARG A 73 3.53 -10.18 14.72
CA ARG A 73 4.09 -10.32 16.07
C ARG A 73 4.30 -9.02 16.85
N ARG A 74 4.01 -7.84 16.27
CA ARG A 74 4.37 -6.55 16.90
C ARG A 74 3.20 -5.65 17.34
N ILE A 75 2.03 -6.22 17.62
CA ILE A 75 0.99 -5.55 18.43
C ILE A 75 0.72 -6.41 19.68
N SER A 76 1.74 -6.53 20.51
CA SER A 76 1.64 -7.00 21.90
C SER A 76 2.96 -6.66 22.58
N ARG A 77 3.07 -5.43 23.11
CA ARG A 77 3.81 -5.12 24.33
C ARG A 77 3.59 -3.65 24.71
N SER A 78 3.30 -3.49 26.01
CA SER A 78 2.99 -2.31 26.82
C SER A 78 1.74 -1.53 26.45
#